data_AF-A0A6A8FKW3-F1
#
_entry.id   AF-A0A6A8FKW3-F1
#
_cell.length_a   1.000
_cell.length_b   1.000
_cell.length_c   1.000
_cell.angle_alpha   90.00
_cell.angle_beta   90.00
_cell.angle_gamma   90.00
#
_symmetry.space_group_name_H-M   'P 1'
#
loop_
_entity.id
_entity.type
_entity.pdbx_description
1 polymer ?
#
loop_
_entity_poly.entity_id
_entity_poly.type
_entity_poly.pdbx_seq_one_letter_code
_entity_poly.pdbx_strand_id
1 'polypeptide(L)' 'MQDLFKTYCIIGDPIDHSLSPAMHNAAFKSVGLNCAYIAFRVPKGELEVSLGSLRATNISGFNVTIPHKVGIIPYI' A
#
# COMPACT_ATOMS: atom_id res chain seq x y z
N MET A 1 4.47 -8.58 23.96
CA MET A 1 3.63 -8.61 22.75
C MET A 1 4.57 -8.87 21.60
N GLN A 2 4.43 -9.97 20.85
CA GLN A 2 5.31 -10.23 19.70
C GLN A 2 5.13 -9.10 18.68
N ASP A 3 6.24 -8.54 18.20
CA ASP A 3 6.24 -7.45 17.23
C ASP A 3 5.95 -8.03 15.85
N LEU A 4 4.65 -8.19 15.56
CA LEU A 4 4.15 -8.84 14.35
C LEU A 4 4.60 -8.02 13.13
N PHE A 5 5.17 -8.70 12.12
CA PHE A 5 5.58 -8.07 10.87
C PHE A 5 4.38 -7.43 10.16
N LYS A 6 4.52 -6.16 9.76
CA LYS A 6 3.45 -5.41 9.07
C LYS A 6 3.84 -5.05 7.65
N THR A 7 2.91 -5.19 6.72
CA THR A 7 3.09 -4.75 5.33
C THR A 7 2.18 -3.56 5.04
N TYR A 8 2.76 -2.50 4.49
CA TYR A 8 2.07 -1.33 3.97
C TYR A 8 2.30 -1.23 2.46
N CYS A 9 1.46 -0.49 1.75
CA CYS A 9 1.70 -0.26 0.33
C CYS A 9 1.21 1.09 -0.19
N ILE A 10 1.57 1.40 -1.44
CA ILE A 10 0.92 2.44 -2.24
C ILE A 10 0.22 1.78 -3.43
N ILE A 11 -1.02 2.18 -3.70
CA ILE A 11 -1.81 1.73 -4.85
C ILE A 11 -1.97 2.81 -5.92
N GLY A 12 -1.87 2.42 -7.18
CA GLY A 12 -2.02 3.30 -8.35
C GLY A 12 -1.79 2.56 -9.67
N ASP A 13 -1.90 3.30 -10.78
CA ASP A 13 -1.62 2.80 -12.13
C ASP A 13 -1.25 3.95 -13.08
N PRO A 14 -0.01 4.00 -13.62
CA PRO A 14 1.14 3.16 -13.26
C PRO A 14 1.65 3.47 -11.84
N ILE A 15 2.38 2.52 -11.23
CA ILE A 15 2.88 2.66 -9.84
C ILE A 15 4.40 2.53 -9.69
N ASP A 16 5.09 2.03 -10.72
CA ASP A 16 6.50 1.63 -10.64
C ASP A 16 7.48 2.80 -10.42
N HIS A 17 7.06 4.03 -10.72
CA HIS A 17 7.86 5.24 -10.50
C HIS A 17 7.74 5.81 -9.09
N SER A 18 6.93 5.21 -8.22
CA SER A 18 6.76 5.71 -6.86
C SER A 18 8.05 5.54 -6.05
N LEU A 19 8.53 6.65 -5.47
CA LEU A 19 9.65 6.63 -4.53
C LEU A 19 9.20 6.27 -3.10
N SER A 20 7.90 6.20 -2.83
CA SER A 20 7.36 5.90 -1.50
C SER A 20 7.91 4.60 -0.90
N PRO A 21 8.03 3.47 -1.62
CA PRO A 21 8.66 2.26 -1.08
C PRO A 21 10.09 2.49 -0.57
N ALA A 22 10.92 3.19 -1.34
CA ALA A 22 12.30 3.47 -0.92
C ALA A 22 12.33 4.36 0.33
N MET A 23 11.52 5.43 0.35
CA MET A 23 11.46 6.35 1.49
C MET A 23 10.92 5.70 2.76
N HIS A 24 9.79 4.98 2.68
CA HIS A 24 9.16 4.37 3.86
C HIS A 24 9.99 3.21 4.41
N ASN A 25 10.59 2.37 3.56
CA ASN A 25 11.46 1.29 4.05
C ASN A 25 12.72 1.86 4.73
N ALA A 26 13.30 2.94 4.21
CA ALA A 26 14.40 3.63 4.86
C ALA A 26 14.00 4.20 6.24
N ALA A 27 12.80 4.79 6.34
CA ALA A 27 12.26 5.29 7.60
C ALA A 27 11.97 4.16 8.61
N PHE A 28 11.31 3.07 8.18
CA PHE A 28 11.06 1.91 9.05
C PHE A 28 12.36 1.34 9.61
N LYS A 29 13.40 1.22 8.76
CA LYS A 29 14.72 0.77 9.18
C LYS A 29 15.37 1.74 10.18
N SER A 30 15.23 3.06 10.00
CA SER A 30 15.87 4.05 10.88
C SER A 30 15.27 4.08 12.28
N VAL A 31 14.00 3.71 12.43
CA VAL A 31 13.30 3.66 13.74
C VAL A 31 13.12 2.24 14.29
N GLY A 32 13.70 1.22 13.63
CA GLY A 32 13.66 -0.17 14.10
C GLY A 32 12.28 -0.83 14.01
N LEU A 33 11.42 -0.39 13.10
CA LEU A 33 10.09 -0.99 12.90
C LEU A 33 10.17 -2.25 12.03
N ASN A 34 9.52 -3.33 12.48
CA ASN A 34 9.40 -4.59 11.75
C ASN A 34 8.33 -4.51 10.65
N CYS A 35 8.58 -3.68 9.64
CA CYS A 35 7.61 -3.35 8.59
C CYS A 35 8.24 -3.42 7.19
N ALA A 36 7.41 -3.65 6.17
CA ALA A 36 7.75 -3.42 4.77
C ALA A 36 6.74 -2.47 4.10
N TYR A 37 7.21 -1.70 3.13
CA TYR A 37 6.39 -0.86 2.25
C TYR A 37 6.62 -1.23 0.79
N ILE A 38 5.55 -1.56 0.05
CA ILE A 38 5.63 -1.99 -1.35
C ILE A 38 4.79 -1.11 -2.29
N ALA A 39 5.10 -1.16 -3.59
CA ALA A 39 4.20 -0.66 -4.63
C ALA A 39 3.27 -1.80 -5.06
N PHE A 40 1.97 -1.55 -5.09
CA PHE A 40 0.96 -2.52 -5.53
C PHE A 40 0.15 -1.91 -6.66
N ARG A 41 0.32 -2.44 -7.87
CA ARG A 41 -0.38 -1.93 -9.05
C ARG A 41 -1.84 -2.34 -8.99
N VAL A 42 -2.74 -1.37 -9.06
CA VAL A 42 -4.19 -1.59 -9.18
C VAL A 42 -4.61 -1.03 -10.52
N PRO A 43 -4.88 -1.85 -11.55
CA PRO A 43 -5.33 -1.35 -12.84
C PRO A 43 -6.59 -0.48 -12.72
N LYS A 44 -6.72 0.51 -13.61
CA LYS A 44 -7.97 1.30 -13.69
C LYS A 44 -9.15 0.36 -13.97
N GLY A 45 -10.18 0.42 -13.12
CA GLY A 45 -11.37 -0.43 -13.22
C GLY A 45 -11.35 -1.67 -12.31
N GLU A 46 -10.21 -1.99 -11.69
CA GLU A 46 -10.05 -3.17 -10.82
C GLU A 46 -9.96 -2.79 -9.33
N LEU A 47 -10.41 -1.59 -8.95
CA LEU A 47 -10.25 -1.08 -7.59
C LEU A 47 -10.97 -1.96 -6.56
N GLU A 48 -12.23 -2.32 -6.80
CA GLU A 48 -13.02 -3.13 -5.86
C GLU A 48 -12.41 -4.52 -5.61
N VAL A 49 -12.07 -5.24 -6.68
CA VAL A 49 -11.45 -6.57 -6.57
C VAL A 49 -10.06 -6.49 -5.91
N SER A 50 -9.30 -5.45 -6.21
CA SER A 50 -7.99 -5.22 -5.58
C SER A 50 -8.10 -4.92 -4.10
N LEU A 51 -9.11 -4.16 -3.66
CA LEU A 51 -9.36 -3.91 -2.24
C LEU A 51 -9.72 -5.20 -1.50
N GLY A 52 -10.48 -6.10 -2.12
CA GLY A 52 -10.72 -7.45 -1.58
C GLY A 52 -9.42 -8.23 -1.35
N SER A 53 -8.50 -8.17 -2.32
CA SER A 53 -7.17 -8.80 -2.23
C SER A 53 -6.30 -8.18 -1.13
N LEU A 54 -6.29 -6.85 -0.99
CA LEU A 54 -5.54 -6.15 0.07
C LEU A 54 -6.05 -6.53 1.47
N ARG A 55 -7.37 -6.70 1.64
CA ARG A 55 -7.96 -7.18 2.91
C ARG A 55 -7.58 -8.64 3.19
N ALA A 56 -7.65 -9.51 2.17
CA ALA A 56 -7.31 -10.93 2.31
C ALA A 56 -5.82 -11.19 2.61
N THR A 57 -4.93 -10.32 2.12
CA THR A 57 -3.47 -10.43 2.30
C THR A 57 -2.95 -9.79 3.58
N ASN A 58 -3.84 -9.31 4.47
CA ASN A 58 -3.50 -8.69 5.74
C ASN A 58 -2.58 -7.45 5.62
N ILE A 59 -2.78 -6.64 4.57
CA ILE A 59 -2.12 -5.34 4.43
C ILE A 59 -2.57 -4.43 5.59
N SER A 60 -1.61 -3.91 6.33
CA SER A 60 -1.84 -3.11 7.54
C SER A 60 -2.27 -1.66 7.26
N GLY A 61 -2.14 -1.21 6.01
CA GLY A 61 -2.58 0.10 5.55
C GLY A 61 -1.96 0.44 4.19
N PHE A 62 -2.55 1.39 3.47
CA PHE A 62 -2.04 1.79 2.17
C PHE A 62 -2.30 3.25 1.83
N ASN A 63 -1.41 3.84 1.03
CA ASN A 63 -1.63 5.12 0.37
C ASN A 63 -2.29 4.92 -1.00
N VAL A 64 -2.98 5.94 -1.48
CA VAL A 64 -3.70 5.92 -2.76
C VAL A 64 -3.17 7.03 -3.65
N THR A 65 -2.80 6.71 -4.88
CA THR A 65 -2.41 7.71 -5.89
C THR A 65 -3.26 7.59 -7.16
N ILE A 66 -2.89 8.35 -8.20
CA ILE A 66 -3.59 8.37 -9.49
C ILE A 66 -3.69 6.93 -10.05
N PRO A 67 -4.85 6.55 -10.62
CA PRO A 67 -6.08 7.34 -10.81
C PRO A 67 -7.11 7.18 -9.67
N HIS A 68 -6.79 6.47 -8.60
CA HIS A 68 -7.78 5.96 -7.62
C HIS A 68 -8.17 6.93 -6.51
N LYS A 69 -7.52 8.10 -6.42
CA LYS A 69 -7.71 9.06 -5.31
C LYS A 69 -9.17 9.44 -5.03
N VAL A 70 -10.00 9.54 -6.07
CA VAL A 70 -11.43 9.85 -5.93
C VAL A 70 -12.26 8.56 -5.84
N GLY A 71 -11.95 7.58 -6.70
CA GLY A 71 -12.70 6.32 -6.77
C GLY A 71 -12.62 5.46 -5.51
N ILE A 72 -11.63 5.70 -4.63
CA ILE A 72 -11.50 4.98 -3.36
C ILE A 72 -12.52 5.41 -2.31
N ILE A 73 -13.04 6.64 -2.37
CA ILE A 73 -13.87 7.24 -1.30
C ILE A 73 -15.07 6.37 -0.89
N PRO A 74 -15.81 5.73 -1.81
CA PRO A 74 -16.94 4.86 -1.43
C PRO A 74 -16.57 3.58 -0.66
N TYR A 75 -15.28 3.24 -0.55
CA TYR A 75 -14.80 1.99 0.06
C TYR A 75 -14.08 2.18 1.40
N ILE A 76 -14.03 3.42 1.92
CA ILE A 76 -13.45 3.79 3.21
C ILE A 76 -14.54 3.75 4.28
#